data_AF-A0AAW7ZBX0-F1
#
_entry.id   AF-A0AAW7ZBX0-F1
#
_cell.length_a   1.000
_cell.length_b   1.000
_cell.length_c   1.000
_cell.angle_alpha   90.00
_cell.angle_beta   90.00
_cell.angle_gamma   90.00
#
_symmetry.space_group_name_H-M   'P 1'
#
loop_
_entity.id
_entity.type
_entity.pdbx_description
1 polymer ?
#
loop_
_entity_poly.entity_id
_entity_poly.type
_entity_poly.pdbx_seq_one_letter_code
_entity_poly.pdbx_strand_id
1 'polypeptide(L)'
;MLQPVELYSALGLADRNNLFNQLQSIYNNLPETTCEGCATCCKWGSPPAFFIEYLNMYKYLRDNMKDKYKEILEKSTEYFYLELVDASQACPFLNEENKCSVYSVRPFTCRSFGLLSQQDFEIGDRSLRSLAEKYWEEYNIKISDELVNSELAWCGKVASSQGAHIEKSILAGLAAQISTIDYKFFPQDLVDQEGTLLPYPTHMMNTVLGAGARARKIKVMKEFSDQGTKELLNTFIEKARSYQF
;
A
#
# COMPACT_ATOMS: atom_id res chain seq x y z
N MET A 1 -3.69 0.02 -16.39
CA MET A 1 -3.23 -0.91 -15.33
C MET A 1 -2.18 -1.82 -15.95
N LEU A 2 -1.00 -1.91 -15.33
CA LEU A 2 0.15 -2.58 -15.92
C LEU A 2 -0.05 -4.10 -15.94
N GLN A 3 0.05 -4.71 -17.12
CA GLN A 3 0.10 -6.16 -17.28
C GLN A 3 1.49 -6.69 -16.91
N PRO A 4 1.66 -7.99 -16.62
CA PRO A 4 2.95 -8.55 -16.22
C PRO A 4 4.09 -8.26 -17.22
N VAL A 5 3.83 -8.32 -18.53
CA VAL A 5 4.84 -7.97 -19.56
C VAL A 5 5.28 -6.50 -19.46
N GLU A 6 4.34 -5.60 -19.18
CA GLU A 6 4.63 -4.19 -18.94
C GLU A 6 5.37 -3.99 -17.62
N LEU A 7 5.05 -4.79 -16.59
CA LEU A 7 5.76 -4.79 -15.30
C LEU A 7 7.23 -5.17 -15.46
N TYR A 8 7.58 -6.26 -16.16
CA TYR A 8 9.00 -6.61 -16.37
C TYR A 8 9.72 -5.58 -17.24
N SER A 9 9.01 -4.94 -18.17
CA SER A 9 9.57 -3.81 -18.93
C SER A 9 9.90 -2.64 -18.00
N ALA A 10 9.03 -2.32 -17.06
CA ALA A 10 9.26 -1.30 -16.03
C ALA A 10 10.41 -1.69 -15.07
N LEU A 11 10.47 -2.95 -14.62
CA LEU A 11 11.59 -3.47 -13.82
C LEU A 11 12.92 -3.34 -14.57
N GLY A 12 12.95 -3.73 -15.85
CA GLY A 12 14.13 -3.61 -16.70
C GLY A 12 14.54 -2.14 -16.92
N LEU A 13 13.58 -1.22 -17.06
CA LEU A 13 13.84 0.20 -17.12
C LEU A 13 14.45 0.70 -15.80
N ALA A 14 13.88 0.31 -14.66
CA ALA A 14 14.36 0.67 -13.33
C ALA A 14 15.80 0.20 -13.08
N ASP A 15 16.10 -1.06 -13.44
CA ASP A 15 17.44 -1.64 -13.33
C ASP A 15 18.44 -0.89 -14.24
N ARG A 16 18.12 -0.70 -15.52
CA ARG A 16 19.04 -0.02 -16.48
C ARG A 16 19.36 1.43 -16.09
N ASN A 17 18.43 2.11 -15.43
CA ASN A 17 18.59 3.52 -15.03
C ASN A 17 19.01 3.68 -13.56
N ASN A 18 19.35 2.59 -12.86
CA ASN A 18 19.73 2.59 -11.45
C ASN A 18 18.68 3.23 -10.52
N LEU A 19 17.40 3.12 -10.84
CA LEU A 19 16.32 3.79 -10.10
C LEU A 19 16.15 3.23 -8.69
N PHE A 20 16.44 1.94 -8.47
CA PHE A 20 16.44 1.35 -7.12
C PHE A 20 17.54 1.94 -6.22
N ASN A 21 18.72 2.23 -6.78
CA ASN A 21 19.79 2.89 -6.04
C ASN A 21 19.44 4.35 -5.73
N GLN A 22 18.78 5.04 -6.66
CA GLN A 22 18.25 6.39 -6.41
C GLN A 22 17.21 6.38 -5.29
N LEU A 23 16.26 5.44 -5.33
CA LEU A 23 15.27 5.26 -4.26
C LEU A 23 15.95 5.01 -2.91
N GLN A 24 16.94 4.11 -2.86
CA GLN A 24 17.69 3.84 -1.64
C GLN A 24 18.46 5.08 -1.15
N SER A 25 19.03 5.88 -2.04
CA SER A 25 19.70 7.13 -1.68
C SER A 25 18.71 8.13 -1.05
N ILE A 26 17.47 8.19 -1.52
CA ILE A 26 16.43 9.03 -0.92
C ILE A 26 16.11 8.52 0.49
N TYR A 27 15.91 7.21 0.65
CA TYR A 27 15.65 6.61 1.97
C TYR A 27 16.77 6.85 2.98
N ASN A 28 18.03 6.89 2.55
CA ASN A 28 19.17 7.15 3.43
C ASN A 28 19.18 8.58 4.01
N ASN A 29 18.34 9.49 3.52
CA ASN A 29 18.14 10.82 4.12
C ASN A 29 17.13 10.80 5.27
N LEU A 30 16.43 9.68 5.50
CA LEU A 30 15.66 9.48 6.72
C LEU A 30 16.60 9.05 7.86
N PRO A 31 16.38 9.53 9.10
CA PRO A 31 17.11 9.02 10.24
C PRO A 31 16.81 7.54 10.46
N GLU A 32 17.77 6.85 11.04
CA GLU A 32 17.55 5.48 11.51
C GLU A 32 16.49 5.48 12.60
N THR A 33 15.51 4.59 12.45
CA THR A 33 14.39 4.45 13.39
C THR A 33 14.37 3.08 14.02
N THR A 34 14.00 3.05 15.30
CA THR A 34 13.63 1.82 16.02
C THR A 34 12.15 1.86 16.34
N CYS A 35 11.48 0.72 16.17
CA CYS A 35 10.05 0.53 16.42
C CYS A 35 9.87 -0.66 17.35
N GLU A 36 9.00 -0.54 18.35
CA GLU A 36 8.68 -1.62 19.30
C GLU A 36 8.00 -2.84 18.64
N GLY A 37 7.54 -2.72 17.39
CA GLY A 37 6.93 -3.82 16.66
C GLY A 37 5.51 -4.17 17.11
N CYS A 38 4.73 -3.20 17.61
CA CYS A 38 3.36 -3.43 18.09
C CYS A 38 2.31 -3.69 16.98
N ALA A 39 2.71 -3.57 15.71
CA ALA A 39 1.87 -3.74 14.51
C ALA A 39 0.64 -2.83 14.39
N THR A 40 0.47 -1.81 15.23
CA THR A 40 -0.69 -0.90 15.18
C THR A 40 -0.91 -0.31 13.79
N CYS A 41 0.14 0.21 13.15
CA CYS A 41 0.03 0.75 11.80
C CYS A 41 -0.28 -0.33 10.74
N CYS A 42 0.29 -1.53 10.87
CA CYS A 42 0.03 -2.63 9.94
C CYS A 42 -1.40 -3.20 10.09
N LYS A 43 -1.98 -3.17 11.29
CA LYS A 43 -3.36 -3.58 11.56
C LYS A 43 -4.37 -2.57 11.05
N TRP A 44 -4.01 -1.28 10.99
CA TRP A 44 -4.86 -0.26 10.39
C TRP A 44 -5.00 -0.41 8.87
N GLY A 45 -3.92 -0.82 8.18
CA GLY A 45 -4.00 -1.15 6.76
C GLY A 45 -2.68 -1.09 6.02
N SER A 46 -2.73 -1.29 4.71
CA SER A 46 -1.60 -1.06 3.82
C SER A 46 -1.59 0.41 3.37
N PRO A 47 -0.57 1.20 3.73
CA PRO A 47 -0.50 2.58 3.27
C PRO A 47 -0.18 2.67 1.77
N PRO A 48 -0.38 3.85 1.16
CA PRO A 48 0.04 4.11 -0.20
C PRO A 48 1.54 3.97 -0.41
N ALA A 49 1.92 3.55 -1.61
CA ALA A 49 3.29 3.41 -2.08
C ALA A 49 3.42 4.00 -3.50
N PHE A 50 4.55 4.65 -3.77
CA PHE A 50 4.90 5.09 -5.11
C PHE A 50 5.13 3.88 -6.03
N PHE A 51 5.04 4.07 -7.34
CA PHE A 51 5.20 2.96 -8.27
C PHE A 51 6.62 2.38 -8.24
N ILE A 52 7.66 3.20 -8.15
CA ILE A 52 9.04 2.70 -7.98
C ILE A 52 9.19 1.84 -6.72
N GLU A 53 8.46 2.14 -5.65
CA GLU A 53 8.47 1.36 -4.42
C GLU A 53 7.74 0.03 -4.60
N TYR A 54 6.62 0.04 -5.32
CA TYR A 54 5.95 -1.20 -5.74
C TYR A 54 6.89 -2.09 -6.55
N LEU A 55 7.63 -1.54 -7.52
CA LEU A 55 8.63 -2.30 -8.29
C LEU A 55 9.70 -2.91 -7.39
N ASN A 56 10.21 -2.15 -6.42
CA ASN A 56 11.24 -2.61 -5.48
C ASN A 56 10.71 -3.76 -4.61
N MET A 57 9.51 -3.61 -4.07
CA MET A 57 8.85 -4.64 -3.28
C MET A 57 8.52 -5.88 -4.13
N TYR A 58 8.00 -5.71 -5.35
CA TYR A 58 7.73 -6.84 -6.27
C TYR A 58 9.01 -7.61 -6.56
N LYS A 59 10.12 -6.92 -6.89
CA LYS A 59 11.43 -7.53 -7.13
C LYS A 59 11.89 -8.34 -5.93
N TYR A 60 11.78 -7.78 -4.71
CA TYR A 60 12.13 -8.48 -3.48
C TYR A 60 11.30 -9.75 -3.28
N LEU A 61 9.97 -9.69 -3.49
CA LEU A 61 9.12 -10.88 -3.41
C LEU A 61 9.56 -11.93 -4.43
N ARG A 62 9.65 -11.57 -5.71
CA ARG A 62 10.08 -12.47 -6.79
C ARG A 62 11.41 -13.18 -6.46
N ASP A 63 12.35 -12.46 -5.89
CA ASP A 63 13.70 -12.98 -5.72
C ASP A 63 13.86 -13.75 -4.38
N ASN A 64 13.09 -13.42 -3.34
CA ASN A 64 13.37 -13.88 -1.97
C ASN A 64 12.21 -14.58 -1.24
N MET A 65 10.97 -14.56 -1.76
CA MET A 65 9.77 -14.99 -1.00
C MET A 65 8.93 -16.05 -1.72
N LYS A 66 9.56 -16.94 -2.48
CA LYS A 66 8.90 -17.97 -3.31
C LYS A 66 7.94 -18.87 -2.53
N ASP A 67 8.32 -19.23 -1.31
CA ASP A 67 7.52 -20.04 -0.38
C ASP A 67 6.28 -19.30 0.14
N LYS A 68 6.26 -17.97 0.06
CA LYS A 68 5.19 -17.10 0.57
C LYS A 68 4.26 -16.54 -0.50
N TYR A 69 4.46 -16.84 -1.78
CA TYR A 69 3.65 -16.27 -2.86
C TYR A 69 2.17 -16.47 -2.69
N LYS A 70 1.74 -17.72 -2.44
CA LYS A 70 0.31 -18.02 -2.31
C LYS A 70 -0.31 -17.22 -1.16
N GLU A 71 0.32 -17.25 0.01
CA GLU A 71 -0.10 -16.51 1.19
C GLU A 71 -0.22 -14.99 0.93
N ILE A 72 0.80 -14.39 0.31
CA ILE A 72 0.82 -12.95 0.02
C ILE A 72 -0.22 -12.58 -1.04
N LEU A 73 -0.37 -13.40 -2.09
CA LEU A 73 -1.36 -13.18 -3.15
C LEU A 73 -2.78 -13.28 -2.60
N GLU A 74 -3.06 -14.26 -1.75
CA GLU A 74 -4.34 -14.42 -1.05
C GLU A 74 -4.67 -13.20 -0.19
N LYS A 75 -3.80 -12.86 0.76
CA LYS A 75 -3.98 -11.71 1.66
C LYS A 75 -4.11 -10.40 0.88
N SER A 76 -3.32 -10.22 -0.18
CA SER A 76 -3.39 -9.02 -1.02
C SER A 76 -4.66 -8.95 -1.86
N THR A 77 -5.16 -10.09 -2.34
CA THR A 77 -6.44 -10.17 -3.07
C THR A 77 -7.59 -9.84 -2.15
N GLU A 78 -7.63 -10.46 -0.97
CA GLU A 78 -8.65 -10.21 0.03
C GLU A 78 -8.65 -8.75 0.48
N TYR A 79 -7.49 -8.22 0.88
CA TYR A 79 -7.35 -6.81 1.25
C TYR A 79 -7.83 -5.90 0.13
N PHE A 80 -7.37 -6.11 -1.11
CA PHE A 80 -7.78 -5.28 -2.24
C PHE A 80 -9.29 -5.30 -2.51
N TYR A 81 -10.01 -6.36 -2.15
CA TYR A 81 -11.44 -6.45 -2.40
C TYR A 81 -12.30 -6.02 -1.23
N LEU A 82 -11.80 -6.12 0.01
CA LEU A 82 -12.61 -5.98 1.22
C LEU A 82 -12.17 -4.83 2.15
N GLU A 83 -11.10 -4.11 1.88
CA GLU A 83 -10.55 -3.07 2.77
C GLU A 83 -11.48 -1.92 3.13
N LEU A 84 -12.60 -1.76 2.43
CA LEU A 84 -13.62 -0.74 2.75
C LEU A 84 -14.89 -1.33 3.38
N VAL A 85 -15.07 -2.66 3.36
CA VAL A 85 -16.30 -3.31 3.87
C VAL A 85 -16.04 -4.30 5.00
N ASP A 86 -14.79 -4.71 5.21
CA ASP A 86 -14.37 -5.60 6.30
C ASP A 86 -13.30 -4.89 7.14
N ALA A 87 -13.66 -4.52 8.37
CA ALA A 87 -12.74 -3.82 9.28
C ALA A 87 -11.63 -4.72 9.85
N SER A 88 -11.73 -6.04 9.68
CA SER A 88 -10.70 -6.98 10.12
C SER A 88 -9.47 -7.04 9.21
N GLN A 89 -9.53 -6.36 8.06
CA GLN A 89 -8.46 -6.35 7.07
C GLN A 89 -7.21 -5.66 7.62
N ALA A 90 -6.06 -6.32 7.45
CA ALA A 90 -4.74 -5.80 7.85
C ALA A 90 -3.77 -5.84 6.66
N CYS A 91 -2.63 -5.15 6.80
CA CYS A 91 -1.57 -5.18 5.80
C CYS A 91 -1.19 -6.63 5.45
N PRO A 92 -1.19 -7.03 4.16
CA PRO A 92 -0.89 -8.41 3.75
C PRO A 92 0.49 -8.93 4.13
N PHE A 93 1.40 -8.03 4.50
CA PHE A 93 2.75 -8.37 4.95
C PHE A 93 2.89 -8.52 6.45
N LEU A 94 1.81 -8.33 7.21
CA LEU A 94 1.80 -8.61 8.64
C LEU A 94 1.78 -10.13 8.86
N ASN A 95 2.81 -10.64 9.52
CA ASN A 95 2.88 -12.05 9.92
C ASN A 95 2.24 -12.27 11.30
N GLU A 96 2.14 -13.53 11.70
CA GLU A 96 1.52 -13.95 12.97
C GLU A 96 2.29 -13.45 14.21
N GLU A 97 3.58 -13.12 14.06
CA GLU A 97 4.45 -12.57 15.10
C GLU A 97 4.34 -11.03 15.22
N ASN A 98 3.34 -10.42 14.58
CA ASN A 98 3.17 -8.96 14.49
C ASN A 98 4.36 -8.24 13.83
N LYS A 99 5.09 -8.90 12.91
CA LYS A 99 6.20 -8.34 12.15
C LYS A 99 5.88 -8.23 10.67
N CYS A 100 6.50 -7.23 10.03
CA CYS A 100 6.40 -7.03 8.58
C CYS A 100 7.37 -7.98 7.86
N SER A 101 6.86 -8.85 7.00
CA SER A 101 7.66 -9.82 6.23
C SER A 101 8.56 -9.17 5.15
N VAL A 102 8.31 -7.90 4.81
CA VAL A 102 9.06 -7.11 3.83
C VAL A 102 9.66 -5.84 4.44
N TYR A 103 9.99 -5.87 5.74
CA TYR A 103 10.40 -4.69 6.49
C TYR A 103 11.57 -3.92 5.84
N SER A 104 12.55 -4.61 5.25
CA SER A 104 13.72 -4.01 4.59
C SER A 104 13.37 -3.20 3.34
N VAL A 105 12.30 -3.57 2.64
CA VAL A 105 11.84 -2.93 1.39
C VAL A 105 10.51 -2.20 1.54
N ARG A 106 10.08 -1.92 2.77
CA ARG A 106 8.85 -1.18 3.07
C ARG A 106 8.82 0.20 2.37
N PRO A 107 7.64 0.71 1.99
CA PRO A 107 7.52 1.99 1.29
C PRO A 107 7.76 3.18 2.22
N PHE A 108 7.92 4.36 1.63
CA PHE A 108 8.25 5.63 2.29
C PHE A 108 7.26 5.94 3.41
N THR A 109 5.95 5.78 3.16
CA THR A 109 4.90 5.98 4.15
C THR A 109 5.09 5.13 5.41
N CYS A 110 5.58 3.89 5.26
CA CYS A 110 5.92 3.03 6.39
C CYS A 110 7.24 3.42 7.07
N ARG A 111 8.20 3.98 6.33
CA ARG A 111 9.50 4.42 6.86
C ARG A 111 9.39 5.71 7.64
N SER A 112 8.52 6.62 7.21
CA SER A 112 8.34 7.94 7.79
C SER A 112 7.31 7.98 8.92
N PHE A 113 6.53 6.91 9.10
CA PHE A 113 5.57 6.82 10.20
C PHE A 113 6.25 6.95 11.56
N GLY A 114 5.74 7.87 12.41
CA GLY A 114 6.30 8.21 13.71
C GLY A 114 7.43 9.25 13.68
N LEU A 115 7.82 9.74 12.49
CA LEU A 115 8.85 10.81 12.38
C LEU A 115 8.28 12.22 12.49
N LEU A 116 7.00 12.42 12.18
CA LEU A 116 6.32 13.71 12.38
C LEU A 116 6.02 13.97 13.86
N SER A 117 5.96 15.25 14.21
CA SER A 117 5.36 15.67 15.48
C SER A 117 3.89 15.23 15.54
N GLN A 118 3.34 15.08 16.74
CA GLN A 118 1.92 14.75 16.92
C GLN A 118 1.03 15.80 16.23
N GLN A 119 1.34 17.08 16.41
CA GLN A 119 0.61 18.19 15.79
C GLN A 119 0.61 18.09 14.27
N ASP A 120 1.75 17.87 13.63
CA ASP A 120 1.84 17.76 12.17
C ASP A 120 1.11 16.54 11.62
N PHE A 121 1.12 15.44 12.38
CA PHE A 121 0.48 14.20 12.00
C PHE A 121 -1.05 14.28 12.07
N GLU A 122 -1.59 14.99 13.06
CA GLU A 122 -3.04 15.14 13.28
C GLU A 122 -3.70 16.12 12.30
N ILE A 123 -2.93 17.01 11.67
CA ILE A 123 -3.44 17.91 10.61
C ILE A 123 -3.89 17.16 9.35
N GLY A 124 -3.37 15.95 9.11
CA GLY A 124 -3.72 15.18 7.91
C GLY A 124 -5.12 14.56 7.99
N ASP A 125 -5.97 14.84 7.00
CA ASP A 125 -7.27 14.18 6.85
C ASP A 125 -7.10 12.76 6.30
N ARG A 126 -7.60 11.78 7.04
CA ARG A 126 -7.64 10.35 6.68
C ARG A 126 -9.06 9.79 6.77
N SER A 127 -10.05 10.67 6.86
CA SER A 127 -11.45 10.31 7.01
C SER A 127 -11.97 9.58 5.77
N LEU A 128 -12.70 8.50 6.00
CA LEU A 128 -13.40 7.78 4.94
C LEU A 128 -14.83 8.28 4.71
N ARG A 129 -15.25 9.38 5.38
CA ARG A 129 -16.66 9.85 5.32
C ARG A 129 -17.10 10.21 3.91
N SER A 130 -16.35 11.04 3.21
CA SER A 130 -16.67 11.45 1.82
C SER A 130 -16.65 10.25 0.86
N LEU A 131 -15.74 9.30 1.09
CA LEU A 131 -15.67 8.06 0.33
C LEU A 131 -16.91 7.19 0.60
N ALA A 132 -17.33 7.08 1.86
CA ALA A 132 -18.50 6.31 2.26
C ALA A 132 -19.79 6.86 1.66
N GLU A 133 -19.98 8.18 1.68
CA GLU A 133 -21.09 8.86 1.02
C GLU A 133 -21.13 8.51 -0.48
N LYS A 134 -19.99 8.65 -1.16
CA LYS A 134 -19.88 8.32 -2.59
C LYS A 134 -20.22 6.85 -2.88
N TYR A 135 -19.69 5.92 -2.09
CA TYR A 135 -19.94 4.48 -2.31
C TYR A 135 -21.40 4.09 -2.07
N TRP A 136 -22.05 4.74 -1.11
CA TRP A 136 -23.47 4.57 -0.86
C TRP A 136 -24.31 5.10 -2.03
N GLU A 137 -24.06 6.34 -2.46
CA GLU A 137 -24.84 7.00 -3.52
C GLU A 137 -24.67 6.33 -4.89
N GLU A 138 -23.44 5.98 -5.28
CA GLU A 138 -23.16 5.44 -6.62
C GLU A 138 -23.43 3.94 -6.74
N TYR A 139 -23.19 3.17 -5.66
CA TYR A 139 -23.16 1.70 -5.74
C TYR A 139 -24.08 0.99 -4.74
N ASN A 140 -24.71 1.73 -3.82
CA ASN A 140 -25.48 1.16 -2.70
C ASN A 140 -24.65 0.11 -1.94
N ILE A 141 -23.42 0.51 -1.57
CA ILE A 141 -22.49 -0.26 -0.77
C ILE A 141 -22.19 0.53 0.49
N LYS A 142 -22.42 -0.07 1.66
CA LYS A 142 -22.10 0.55 2.95
C LYS A 142 -20.65 0.25 3.32
N ILE A 143 -19.81 1.29 3.39
CA ILE A 143 -18.48 1.18 4.02
C ILE A 143 -18.68 0.89 5.51
N SER A 144 -17.85 0.02 6.09
CA SER A 144 -17.98 -0.35 7.51
C SER A 144 -17.95 0.89 8.43
N ASP A 145 -18.91 0.98 9.35
CA ASP A 145 -18.97 2.08 10.33
C ASP A 145 -17.70 2.11 11.20
N GLU A 146 -17.12 0.95 11.50
CA GLU A 146 -15.85 0.85 12.23
C GLU A 146 -14.71 1.51 11.44
N LEU A 147 -14.64 1.28 10.12
CA LEU A 147 -13.63 1.90 9.26
C LEU A 147 -13.83 3.41 9.15
N VAL A 148 -15.08 3.87 8.95
CA VAL A 148 -15.42 5.30 8.84
C VAL A 148 -15.06 6.07 10.12
N ASN A 149 -15.18 5.43 11.28
CA ASN A 149 -14.87 6.03 12.57
C ASN A 149 -13.46 5.68 13.09
N SER A 150 -12.69 4.89 12.34
CA SER A 150 -11.33 4.53 12.73
C SER A 150 -10.38 5.69 12.47
N GLU A 151 -9.46 5.94 13.41
CA GLU A 151 -8.38 6.89 13.25
C GLU A 151 -7.05 6.20 13.54
N LEU A 152 -6.09 6.36 12.63
CA LEU A 152 -4.72 5.91 12.88
C LEU A 152 -4.07 6.87 13.88
N ALA A 153 -3.87 6.41 15.11
CA ALA A 153 -3.21 7.19 16.14
C ALA A 153 -1.75 7.53 15.77
N TRP A 154 -1.29 8.70 16.20
CA TRP A 154 0.13 9.06 16.16
C TRP A 154 0.96 8.07 17.00
N CYS A 155 2.21 7.81 16.59
CA CYS A 155 3.07 6.84 17.24
C CYS A 155 4.23 7.50 17.98
N GLY A 156 4.13 7.61 19.31
CA GLY A 156 5.20 8.08 20.18
C GLY A 156 6.25 7.03 20.55
N LYS A 157 6.18 5.84 19.95
CA LYS A 157 7.04 4.69 20.24
C LYS A 157 8.16 4.50 19.22
N VAL A 158 8.17 5.31 18.17
CA VAL A 158 9.25 5.32 17.17
C VAL A 158 10.34 6.23 17.69
N ALA A 159 11.52 5.66 17.97
CA ALA A 159 12.69 6.44 18.33
C ALA A 159 13.58 6.65 17.11
N SER A 160 14.04 7.89 16.92
CA SER A 160 14.96 8.31 15.85
C SER A 160 16.37 8.50 16.43
N SER A 161 17.40 8.12 15.67
CA SER A 161 18.81 8.36 16.06
C SER A 161 19.16 9.83 16.25
N GLN A 162 18.36 10.75 15.69
CA GLN A 162 18.55 12.20 15.80
C GLN A 162 17.74 12.82 16.96
N GLY A 163 16.99 12.05 17.74
CA GLY A 163 16.27 12.48 18.95
C GLY A 163 15.07 13.42 18.74
N ALA A 164 15.05 14.18 17.63
CA ALA A 164 13.97 15.09 17.27
C ALA A 164 13.05 14.52 16.17
N HIS A 165 11.79 14.98 16.16
CA HIS A 165 10.88 14.81 15.03
C HIS A 165 11.39 15.58 13.81
N ILE A 166 11.04 15.10 12.63
CA ILE A 166 11.42 15.71 11.36
C ILE A 166 10.32 16.68 10.94
N GLU A 167 10.75 17.85 10.47
CA GLU A 167 9.88 18.85 9.84
C GLU A 167 9.07 18.25 8.69
N LYS A 168 7.77 18.56 8.63
CA LYS A 168 6.87 18.08 7.57
C LYS A 168 7.37 18.42 6.17
N SER A 169 7.99 19.58 5.99
CA SER A 169 8.57 20.03 4.72
C SER A 169 9.71 19.14 4.21
N ILE A 170 10.52 18.58 5.12
CA ILE A 170 11.60 17.65 4.77
C ILE A 170 11.00 16.34 4.24
N LEU A 171 10.02 15.77 4.95
CA LEU A 171 9.35 14.56 4.49
C LEU A 171 8.61 14.77 3.16
N ALA A 172 7.96 15.92 2.98
CA ALA A 172 7.34 16.29 1.71
C ALA A 172 8.37 16.40 0.58
N GLY A 173 9.55 16.99 0.86
CA GLY A 173 10.64 17.09 -0.11
C GLY A 173 11.22 15.73 -0.52
N LEU A 174 11.31 14.78 0.41
CA LEU A 174 11.73 13.41 0.12
C LEU A 174 10.66 12.65 -0.69
N ALA A 175 9.39 12.78 -0.32
CA ALA A 175 8.27 12.20 -1.08
C ALA A 175 8.22 12.75 -2.52
N ALA A 176 8.44 14.06 -2.70
CA ALA A 176 8.52 14.68 -4.01
C ALA A 176 9.68 14.11 -4.85
N GLN A 177 10.86 13.87 -4.25
CA GLN A 177 11.96 13.20 -4.95
C GLN A 177 11.60 11.80 -5.42
N ILE A 178 10.89 11.00 -4.61
CA ILE A 178 10.42 9.67 -5.03
C ILE A 178 9.42 9.81 -6.19
N SER A 179 8.49 10.76 -6.08
CA SER A 179 7.52 11.09 -7.13
C SER A 179 8.21 11.41 -8.48
N THR A 180 9.35 12.11 -8.46
CA THR A 180 10.09 12.39 -9.71
C THR A 180 10.62 11.14 -10.42
N ILE A 181 10.83 10.04 -9.68
CA ILE A 181 11.21 8.75 -10.28
C ILE A 181 10.00 8.16 -11.02
N ASP A 182 8.78 8.32 -10.49
CA ASP A 182 7.55 7.83 -11.11
C ASP A 182 7.27 8.49 -12.47
N TYR A 183 7.75 9.72 -12.70
CA TYR A 183 7.68 10.38 -14.02
C TYR A 183 8.39 9.61 -15.14
N LYS A 184 9.27 8.64 -14.81
CA LYS A 184 9.89 7.75 -15.80
C LYS A 184 8.94 6.69 -16.35
N PHE A 185 7.82 6.45 -15.65
CA PHE A 185 6.86 5.40 -15.96
C PHE A 185 5.49 5.95 -16.37
N PHE A 186 5.14 7.15 -15.89
CA PHE A 186 3.82 7.74 -16.11
C PHE A 186 3.90 9.21 -16.51
N PRO A 187 2.85 9.73 -17.18
CA PRO A 187 2.69 11.16 -17.40
C PRO A 187 2.77 11.96 -16.10
N GLN A 188 3.43 13.12 -16.15
CA GLN A 188 3.67 13.95 -14.98
C GLN A 188 2.37 14.41 -14.31
N ASP A 189 1.36 14.80 -15.09
CA ASP A 189 0.05 15.22 -14.60
C ASP A 189 -0.65 14.14 -13.77
N LEU A 190 -0.53 12.87 -14.19
CA LEU A 190 -1.09 11.74 -13.44
C LEU A 190 -0.38 11.54 -12.10
N VAL A 191 0.94 11.73 -12.06
CA VAL A 191 1.73 11.56 -10.85
C VAL A 191 1.53 12.73 -9.89
N ASP A 192 1.47 13.97 -10.40
CA ASP A 192 1.26 15.18 -9.61
C ASP A 192 -0.13 15.23 -8.97
N GLN A 193 -1.11 14.56 -9.57
CA GLN A 193 -2.45 14.34 -9.00
C GLN A 193 -2.53 13.10 -8.09
N GLU A 194 -1.39 12.54 -7.69
CA GLU A 194 -1.26 11.33 -6.86
C GLU A 194 -1.95 10.08 -7.47
N GLY A 195 -2.21 10.08 -8.78
CA GLY A 195 -2.91 8.98 -9.47
C GLY A 195 -2.14 7.65 -9.50
N THR A 196 -0.85 7.68 -9.21
CA THR A 196 0.02 6.50 -9.10
C THR A 196 0.31 6.09 -7.64
N LEU A 197 -0.06 6.93 -6.67
CA LEU A 197 0.15 6.68 -5.25
C LEU A 197 -0.97 5.79 -4.71
N LEU A 198 -0.72 4.48 -4.70
CA LEU A 198 -1.73 3.46 -4.38
C LEU A 198 -1.22 2.51 -3.30
N PRO A 199 -2.10 1.94 -2.46
CA PRO A 199 -1.71 0.85 -1.57
C PRO A 199 -1.05 -0.29 -2.34
N TYR A 200 -0.05 -0.93 -1.73
CA TYR A 200 0.64 -2.05 -2.35
C TYR A 200 -0.31 -3.15 -2.88
N PRO A 201 -1.34 -3.61 -2.13
CA PRO A 201 -2.26 -4.62 -2.61
C PRO A 201 -3.02 -4.17 -3.87
N THR A 202 -3.27 -2.87 -4.01
CA THR A 202 -3.88 -2.30 -5.21
C THR A 202 -2.93 -2.37 -6.40
N HIS A 203 -1.66 -1.99 -6.25
CA HIS A 203 -0.66 -2.17 -7.32
C HIS A 203 -0.50 -3.65 -7.71
N MET A 204 -0.41 -4.53 -6.70
CA MET A 204 -0.29 -5.97 -6.90
C MET A 204 -1.49 -6.55 -7.64
N MET A 205 -2.72 -6.24 -7.21
CA MET A 205 -3.92 -6.78 -7.87
C MET A 205 -4.15 -6.21 -9.27
N ASN A 206 -3.73 -4.97 -9.52
CA ASN A 206 -3.71 -4.43 -10.88
C ASN A 206 -2.80 -5.25 -11.81
N THR A 207 -1.67 -5.76 -11.28
CA THR A 207 -0.71 -6.61 -12.00
C THR A 207 -1.23 -8.04 -12.16
N VAL A 208 -1.68 -8.64 -11.06
CA VAL A 208 -2.02 -10.07 -10.96
C VAL A 208 -3.36 -10.40 -11.62
N LEU A 209 -4.39 -9.58 -11.38
CA LEU A 209 -5.76 -9.84 -11.83
C LEU A 209 -6.11 -9.11 -13.13
N GLY A 210 -5.29 -8.13 -13.52
CA GLY A 210 -5.37 -7.37 -14.78
C GLY A 210 -6.48 -6.31 -14.81
N ALA A 211 -6.74 -5.78 -16.01
CA ALA A 211 -7.55 -4.57 -16.24
C ALA A 211 -9.02 -4.61 -15.77
N GLY A 212 -9.52 -5.76 -15.32
CA GLY A 212 -10.88 -5.89 -14.75
C GLY A 212 -10.94 -5.94 -13.22
N ALA A 213 -9.79 -5.95 -12.53
CA ALA A 213 -9.75 -6.13 -11.07
C ALA A 213 -10.61 -5.09 -10.33
N ARG A 214 -10.42 -3.81 -10.66
CA ARG A 214 -11.17 -2.67 -10.10
C ARG A 214 -12.66 -2.71 -10.44
N ALA A 215 -13.03 -3.01 -11.69
CA ALA A 215 -14.44 -3.09 -12.07
C ALA A 215 -15.19 -4.21 -11.33
N ARG A 216 -14.49 -5.31 -11.01
CA ARG A 216 -15.06 -6.44 -10.27
C ARG A 216 -15.15 -6.17 -8.77
N LYS A 217 -14.40 -5.20 -8.26
CA LYS A 217 -14.35 -4.86 -6.84
C LYS A 217 -15.70 -4.46 -6.26
N ILE A 218 -16.44 -3.63 -6.99
CA ILE A 218 -17.79 -3.22 -6.62
C ILE A 218 -18.71 -4.43 -6.39
N LYS A 219 -18.63 -5.46 -7.25
CA LYS A 219 -19.47 -6.66 -7.10
C LYS A 219 -19.09 -7.49 -5.89
N VAL A 220 -17.79 -7.66 -5.63
CA VAL A 220 -17.28 -8.42 -4.46
C VAL A 220 -17.64 -7.71 -3.17
N MET A 221 -17.42 -6.40 -3.10
CA MET A 221 -17.79 -5.58 -1.95
C MET A 221 -19.29 -5.62 -1.69
N LYS A 222 -20.11 -5.58 -2.75
CA LYS A 222 -21.56 -5.64 -2.62
C LYS A 222 -22.05 -6.98 -2.10
N GLU A 223 -21.53 -8.10 -2.62
CA GLU A 223 -21.84 -9.44 -2.09
C GLU A 223 -21.50 -9.52 -0.60
N PHE A 224 -20.28 -9.12 -0.22
CA PHE A 224 -19.86 -9.16 1.17
C PHE A 224 -20.70 -8.24 2.06
N SER A 225 -21.00 -7.02 1.61
CA SER A 225 -21.81 -6.06 2.35
C SER A 225 -23.28 -6.51 2.52
N ASP A 226 -23.87 -7.15 1.51
CA ASP A 226 -25.29 -7.52 1.54
C ASP A 226 -25.52 -8.89 2.21
N GLN A 227 -24.56 -9.82 2.07
CA GLN A 227 -24.75 -11.24 2.42
C GLN A 227 -23.71 -11.79 3.40
N GLY A 228 -22.59 -11.07 3.62
CA GLY A 228 -21.48 -11.56 4.44
C GLY A 228 -20.68 -12.72 3.83
N THR A 229 -20.92 -13.05 2.56
CA THR A 229 -20.25 -14.16 1.86
C THR A 229 -19.01 -13.68 1.10
N LYS A 230 -18.11 -14.63 0.79
CA LYS A 230 -16.86 -14.40 0.05
C LYS A 230 -16.80 -15.27 -1.21
N GLU A 231 -17.94 -15.66 -1.77
CA GLU A 231 -18.01 -16.60 -2.91
C GLU A 231 -17.35 -16.02 -4.17
N LEU A 232 -17.70 -14.79 -4.55
CA LEU A 232 -17.04 -14.10 -5.67
C LEU A 232 -15.56 -13.87 -5.39
N LEU A 233 -15.21 -13.49 -4.16
CA LEU A 233 -13.83 -13.26 -3.75
C LEU A 233 -12.98 -14.54 -3.94
N ASN A 234 -13.48 -15.70 -3.52
CA ASN A 234 -12.77 -16.97 -3.62
C ASN A 234 -12.35 -17.28 -5.07
N THR A 235 -13.17 -16.92 -6.06
CA THR A 235 -12.80 -17.10 -7.47
C THR A 235 -11.59 -16.25 -7.87
N PHE A 236 -11.46 -15.04 -7.31
CA PHE A 236 -10.32 -14.15 -7.58
C PHE A 236 -9.08 -14.57 -6.80
N ILE A 237 -9.24 -15.12 -5.60
CA ILE A 237 -8.15 -15.72 -4.82
C ILE A 237 -7.54 -16.89 -5.59
N GLU A 238 -8.36 -17.81 -6.12
CA GLU A 238 -7.86 -18.94 -6.92
C GLU A 238 -7.15 -18.47 -8.19
N LYS A 239 -7.71 -17.44 -8.86
CA LYS A 239 -7.03 -16.83 -10.00
C LYS A 239 -5.68 -16.22 -9.60
N ALA A 240 -5.62 -15.48 -8.49
CA ALA A 240 -4.39 -14.88 -8.02
C ALA A 240 -3.33 -15.95 -7.69
N ARG A 241 -3.70 -17.05 -7.04
CA ARG A 241 -2.82 -18.18 -6.72
C ARG A 241 -2.12 -18.81 -7.93
N SER A 242 -2.71 -18.68 -9.12
CA SER A 242 -2.10 -19.19 -10.37
C SER A 242 -0.98 -18.30 -10.91
N TYR A 243 -0.85 -17.06 -10.42
CA TYR A 243 0.16 -16.10 -10.86
C TYR A 243 1.58 -16.60 -10.62
N GLN A 244 2.44 -16.38 -11.60
CA GLN A 244 3.87 -16.73 -11.53
C GLN A 244 4.71 -15.44 -11.56
N PHE A 245 5.59 -15.31 -10.58
CA PHE A 245 6.48 -14.16 -10.38
C PHE A 245 7.73 -14.20 -11.26
#